data_AF-X6MYK7-F1
#
_entry.id   AF-X6MYK7-F1
#
_cell.length_a   1.000
_cell.length_b   1.000
_cell.length_c   1.000
_cell.angle_alpha   90.00
_cell.angle_beta   90.00
_cell.angle_gamma   90.00
#
_symmetry.space_group_name_H-M   'P 1'
#
loop_
_entity.id
_entity.type
_entity.pdbx_description
1 polymer ?
#
loop_
_entity_poly.entity_id
_entity_poly.type
_entity_poly.pdbx_seq_one_letter_code
_entity_poly.pdbx_strand_id
1 'polypeptide(L)'
;MKSRLTKYGETKLDEVHHTFPLKLPPKLVLVTDLDFTLFGISPNETLEQAQSYLREFNKLWCSKYAPNNCVLIYATGRSLPKYETALNEYTELLKPDILICKDGVDIHWFNKHLAQLVQAQSTRQIDLDFDDEMEHHEFEWFDRSWEATLKQGWDQEFAESLHHEWKKTHKMPELPPGSNYLEQFRVAVMTFSMEEAMEAKDFFIKRVEEYNRQIETELSFEKKKRKKYAMNPSERKNSKKHRMEIHAFYCIERSTSHWWAALCPARAGKGCAVDWVRQRLHCETGENFIVCGDSGNDISMLSLPKYHAVIVKNCSRELQDYYEAHGELKGKYIYLANKNITCGVMEGLEYFSTRISQDWGIDQ
;
A
#
# COMPACT_ATOMS: atom_id res chain seq x y z
N MET A 1 -12.19 -7.20 -37.07
CA MET A 1 -12.79 -7.13 -35.73
C MET A 1 -11.72 -6.65 -34.77
N LYS A 2 -11.79 -5.41 -34.30
CA LYS A 2 -10.96 -4.98 -33.17
C LYS A 2 -11.52 -5.70 -31.95
N SER A 3 -10.76 -6.61 -31.34
CA SER A 3 -11.14 -7.19 -30.05
C SER A 3 -11.40 -6.02 -29.10
N ARG A 4 -12.55 -6.05 -28.42
CA ARG A 4 -12.72 -5.20 -27.24
C ARG A 4 -11.73 -5.73 -26.23
N LEU A 5 -10.55 -5.12 -26.17
CA LEU A 5 -9.67 -5.20 -25.01
C LEU A 5 -10.52 -4.68 -23.85
N THR A 6 -10.88 -5.57 -22.95
CA THR A 6 -11.50 -5.22 -21.68
C THR A 6 -10.55 -4.35 -20.87
N LYS A 7 -11.03 -3.68 -19.81
CA LYS A 7 -10.28 -2.69 -19.02
C LYS A 7 -8.88 -3.19 -18.60
N TYR A 8 -8.71 -4.51 -18.44
CA TYR A 8 -7.44 -5.17 -18.10
C TYR A 8 -7.03 -6.36 -18.98
N GLY A 9 -7.92 -6.91 -19.82
CA GLY A 9 -7.64 -8.12 -20.63
C GLY A 9 -7.41 -9.39 -19.81
N GLU A 10 -7.55 -10.57 -20.42
CA GLU A 10 -7.02 -11.81 -19.82
C GLU A 10 -5.50 -11.69 -19.70
N THR A 11 -5.00 -11.81 -18.46
CA THR A 11 -3.56 -11.75 -18.20
C THR A 11 -2.95 -13.14 -18.13
N LYS A 12 -1.64 -13.24 -18.38
CA LYS A 12 -0.85 -14.47 -18.18
C LYS A 12 -1.04 -15.06 -16.77
N LEU A 13 -1.34 -14.23 -15.77
CA LEU A 13 -1.56 -14.67 -14.40
C LEU A 13 -2.98 -15.24 -14.20
N ASP A 14 -3.99 -14.64 -14.84
CA ASP A 14 -5.37 -15.18 -14.83
C ASP A 14 -5.42 -16.60 -15.43
N GLU A 15 -4.69 -16.85 -16.53
CA GLU A 15 -4.59 -18.18 -17.16
C GLU A 15 -3.99 -19.23 -16.19
N VAL A 16 -2.95 -18.85 -15.44
CA VAL A 16 -2.32 -19.72 -14.44
C VAL A 16 -3.31 -20.02 -13.31
N HIS A 17 -3.99 -19.02 -12.77
CA HIS A 17 -4.94 -19.21 -11.67
C HIS A 17 -6.21 -19.94 -12.08
N HIS A 18 -6.61 -19.88 -13.35
CA HIS A 18 -7.67 -20.73 -13.88
C HIS A 18 -7.28 -22.22 -13.82
N THR A 19 -6.03 -22.52 -14.16
CA THR A 19 -5.49 -23.89 -14.13
C THR A 19 -5.15 -24.35 -12.71
N PHE A 20 -4.65 -23.42 -11.88
CA PHE A 20 -4.21 -23.66 -10.50
C PHE A 20 -4.87 -22.64 -9.55
N PRO A 21 -6.12 -22.89 -9.13
CA PRO A 21 -6.84 -21.98 -8.25
C PRO A 21 -6.14 -21.79 -6.90
N LEU A 22 -6.12 -20.54 -6.43
CA LEU A 22 -5.56 -20.15 -5.13
C LEU A 22 -6.35 -20.75 -3.96
N LYS A 23 -5.69 -20.93 -2.82
CA LYS A 23 -6.24 -21.47 -1.57
C LYS A 23 -5.75 -20.66 -0.37
N LEU A 24 -6.55 -20.64 0.69
CA LEU A 24 -6.20 -20.01 1.96
C LEU A 24 -5.69 -21.05 2.98
N PRO A 25 -4.63 -20.75 3.75
CA PRO A 25 -3.69 -19.66 3.53
C PRO A 25 -2.78 -19.92 2.30
N PRO A 26 -2.27 -18.87 1.62
CA PRO A 26 -1.28 -19.03 0.56
C PRO A 26 0.05 -19.55 1.10
N LYS A 27 0.83 -20.21 0.25
CA LYS A 27 2.18 -20.70 0.61
C LYS A 27 3.19 -19.56 0.73
N LEU A 28 3.09 -18.56 -0.15
CA LEU A 28 3.96 -17.38 -0.18
C LEU A 28 3.16 -16.18 -0.70
N VAL A 29 3.43 -15.01 -0.16
CA VAL A 29 2.88 -13.74 -0.63
C VAL A 29 4.03 -12.81 -0.97
N LEU A 30 4.11 -12.39 -2.24
CA LEU A 30 5.03 -11.34 -2.65
C LEU A 30 4.26 -10.02 -2.65
N VAL A 31 4.71 -9.09 -1.82
CA VAL A 31 4.24 -7.70 -1.81
C VAL A 31 5.37 -6.83 -2.33
N THR A 32 5.14 -6.06 -3.38
CA THR A 32 6.17 -5.17 -3.91
C THR A 32 5.61 -3.79 -4.17
N ASP A 33 6.38 -2.77 -3.81
CA ASP A 33 6.18 -1.46 -4.42
C ASP A 33 6.46 -1.50 -5.93
N LEU A 34 5.99 -0.49 -6.65
CA LEU A 34 6.07 -0.42 -8.10
C LEU A 34 7.21 0.49 -8.58
N ASP A 35 7.10 1.78 -8.34
CA ASP A 35 7.98 2.80 -8.91
C ASP A 35 9.40 2.66 -8.35
N PHE A 36 10.38 2.40 -9.21
CA PHE A 36 11.77 2.14 -8.84
C PHE A 36 11.98 0.90 -7.94
N THR A 37 10.94 0.12 -7.66
CA THR A 37 11.02 -1.16 -6.96
C THR A 37 10.78 -2.33 -7.92
N LEU A 38 9.59 -2.44 -8.53
CA LEU A 38 9.29 -3.50 -9.50
C LEU A 38 9.51 -3.05 -10.95
N PHE A 39 9.24 -1.80 -11.28
CA PHE A 39 9.55 -1.23 -12.60
C PHE A 39 10.20 0.15 -12.48
N GLY A 40 10.81 0.60 -13.57
CA GLY A 40 11.47 1.89 -13.66
C GLY A 40 12.59 1.81 -14.68
N ILE A 41 13.18 2.96 -15.01
CA ILE A 41 14.30 3.04 -15.95
C ILE A 41 15.50 3.59 -15.20
N SER A 42 16.57 2.79 -15.09
CA SER A 42 17.83 3.29 -14.54
C SER A 42 18.52 4.27 -15.51
N PRO A 43 19.45 5.14 -15.06
CA PRO A 43 20.07 6.19 -15.89
C PRO A 43 20.77 5.76 -17.20
N ASN A 44 20.94 4.46 -17.45
CA ASN A 44 21.56 3.92 -18.66
C ASN A 44 20.73 2.78 -19.29
N GLU A 45 19.46 2.67 -18.93
CA GLU A 45 18.56 1.63 -19.43
C GLU A 45 17.53 2.25 -20.38
N THR A 46 17.07 1.45 -21.32
CA THR A 46 15.95 1.76 -22.20
C THR A 46 14.65 1.19 -21.63
N LEU A 47 13.50 1.72 -22.07
CA LEU A 47 12.21 1.13 -21.74
C LEU A 47 12.13 -0.36 -22.15
N GLU A 48 12.72 -0.72 -23.29
CA GLU A 48 12.74 -2.11 -23.75
C GLU A 48 13.54 -3.02 -22.81
N GLN A 49 14.65 -2.54 -22.24
CA GLN A 49 15.38 -3.29 -21.23
C GLN A 49 14.56 -3.45 -19.95
N ALA A 50 13.90 -2.38 -19.48
CA ALA A 50 12.99 -2.46 -18.34
C ALA A 50 11.85 -3.48 -18.57
N GLN A 51 11.24 -3.48 -19.76
CA GLN A 51 10.24 -4.47 -20.14
C GLN A 51 10.82 -5.89 -20.22
N SER A 52 12.07 -6.05 -20.63
CA SER A 52 12.73 -7.35 -20.64
C SER A 52 12.88 -7.95 -19.24
N TYR A 53 13.19 -7.13 -18.22
CA TYR A 53 13.25 -7.59 -16.83
C TYR A 53 11.87 -7.97 -16.29
N LEU A 54 10.82 -7.22 -16.66
CA LEU A 54 9.44 -7.60 -16.33
C LEU A 54 9.04 -8.92 -17.01
N ARG A 55 9.45 -9.17 -18.26
CA ARG A 55 9.23 -10.48 -18.91
C ARG A 55 9.90 -11.62 -18.17
N GLU A 56 11.12 -11.42 -17.69
CA GLU A 56 11.82 -12.41 -16.86
C GLU A 56 11.10 -12.67 -15.55
N PHE A 57 10.67 -11.60 -14.86
CA PHE A 57 9.85 -11.71 -13.65
C PHE A 57 8.55 -12.48 -13.92
N ASN A 58 7.83 -12.14 -14.99
CA ASN A 58 6.58 -12.81 -15.36
C ASN A 58 6.81 -14.30 -15.64
N LYS A 59 7.86 -14.65 -16.36
CA LYS A 59 8.22 -16.04 -16.62
C LYS A 59 8.47 -16.77 -15.32
N LEU A 60 9.31 -16.21 -14.43
CA LEU A 60 9.62 -16.78 -13.12
C LEU A 60 8.35 -16.94 -12.26
N TRP A 61 7.53 -15.88 -12.16
CA TRP A 61 6.33 -15.87 -11.34
C TRP A 61 5.30 -16.88 -11.83
N CYS A 62 4.95 -16.83 -13.12
CA CYS A 62 3.93 -17.69 -13.72
C CYS A 62 4.36 -19.15 -13.84
N SER A 63 5.66 -19.47 -13.95
CA SER A 63 6.11 -20.86 -14.05
C SER A 63 6.37 -21.53 -12.70
N LYS A 64 6.81 -20.76 -11.68
CA LYS A 64 7.28 -21.32 -10.41
C LYS A 64 6.37 -20.98 -9.24
N TYR A 65 5.99 -19.72 -9.08
CA TYR A 65 5.31 -19.26 -7.86
C TYR A 65 3.79 -19.35 -7.96
N ALA A 66 3.19 -18.72 -8.97
CA ALA A 66 1.73 -18.66 -9.12
C ALA A 66 1.05 -20.05 -9.15
N PRO A 67 1.57 -21.09 -9.84
CA PRO A 67 1.00 -22.44 -9.79
C PRO A 67 1.09 -23.10 -8.41
N ASN A 68 2.01 -22.64 -7.56
CA ASN A 68 2.31 -23.18 -6.24
C ASN A 68 1.59 -22.41 -5.10
N ASN A 69 0.36 -21.95 -5.35
CA ASN A 69 -0.46 -21.23 -4.36
C ASN A 69 0.24 -20.00 -3.75
N CYS A 70 0.90 -19.21 -4.61
CA CYS A 70 1.53 -17.95 -4.22
C CYS A 70 0.70 -16.76 -4.70
N VAL A 71 0.65 -15.69 -3.90
CA VAL A 71 -0.15 -14.48 -4.16
C VAL A 71 0.75 -13.30 -4.51
N LEU A 72 0.41 -12.58 -5.58
CA LEU A 72 1.10 -11.36 -5.99
C LEU A 72 0.31 -10.12 -5.53
N ILE A 73 0.98 -9.26 -4.77
CA ILE A 73 0.42 -8.00 -4.27
C ILE A 73 1.30 -6.85 -4.70
N TYR A 74 0.69 -5.80 -5.24
CA TYR A 74 1.36 -4.51 -5.43
C TYR A 74 0.96 -3.55 -4.32
N ALA A 75 1.93 -2.86 -3.70
CA ALA A 75 1.71 -1.87 -2.66
C ALA A 75 2.34 -0.52 -3.05
N THR A 76 1.56 0.35 -3.68
CA THR A 76 2.04 1.56 -4.36
C THR A 76 1.46 2.86 -3.79
N GLY A 77 2.22 3.94 -3.94
CA GLY A 77 1.73 5.32 -3.72
C GLY A 77 0.79 5.82 -4.84
N ARG A 78 0.73 5.13 -5.99
CA ARG A 78 -0.17 5.47 -7.10
C ARG A 78 -1.63 5.31 -6.68
N SER A 79 -2.51 6.17 -7.21
CA SER A 79 -3.95 5.92 -7.22
C SER A 79 -4.31 4.84 -8.26
N LEU A 80 -5.49 4.23 -8.16
CA LEU A 80 -5.95 3.24 -9.14
C LEU A 80 -5.84 3.74 -10.60
N PRO A 81 -6.29 4.96 -10.98
CA PRO A 81 -6.10 5.47 -12.34
C PRO A 81 -4.63 5.60 -12.76
N LYS A 82 -3.73 5.96 -11.83
CA LYS A 82 -2.29 6.04 -12.13
C LYS A 82 -1.64 4.67 -12.27
N TYR A 83 -2.13 3.68 -11.54
CA TYR A 83 -1.74 2.29 -11.74
C TYR A 83 -2.19 1.80 -13.12
N GLU A 84 -3.42 2.10 -13.54
CA GLU A 84 -3.92 1.80 -14.88
C GLU A 84 -3.10 2.47 -15.99
N THR A 85 -2.69 3.73 -15.81
CA THR A 85 -1.75 4.38 -16.73
C THR A 85 -0.42 3.63 -16.79
N ALA A 86 0.11 3.13 -15.66
CA ALA A 86 1.35 2.37 -15.64
C ALA A 86 1.27 1.08 -16.46
N LEU A 87 0.12 0.41 -16.50
CA LEU A 87 -0.09 -0.79 -17.33
C LEU A 87 0.01 -0.49 -18.83
N ASN A 88 -0.36 0.73 -19.25
CA ASN A 88 -0.22 1.16 -20.64
C ASN A 88 1.24 1.52 -20.99
N GLU A 89 2.01 2.02 -20.03
CA GLU A 89 3.42 2.38 -20.19
C GLU A 89 4.34 1.15 -20.12
N TYR A 90 4.05 0.23 -19.21
CA TYR A 90 4.77 -1.01 -18.97
C TYR A 90 3.88 -2.20 -19.34
N THR A 91 3.80 -2.50 -20.63
CA THR A 91 2.92 -3.55 -21.18
C THR A 91 3.22 -4.96 -20.67
N GLU A 92 4.41 -5.18 -20.09
CA GLU A 92 4.81 -6.44 -19.45
C GLU A 92 4.56 -6.45 -17.93
N LEU A 93 3.95 -5.42 -17.34
CA LEU A 93 3.57 -5.45 -15.94
C LEU A 93 2.34 -6.36 -15.75
N LEU A 94 2.45 -7.40 -14.93
CA LEU A 94 1.29 -8.25 -14.60
C LEU A 94 0.24 -7.46 -13.82
N LYS A 95 -1.03 -7.80 -14.03
CA LYS A 95 -2.10 -7.48 -13.07
C LYS A 95 -1.87 -8.34 -11.81
N PRO A 96 -1.81 -7.78 -10.60
CA PRO A 96 -1.59 -8.54 -9.37
C PRO A 96 -2.90 -9.24 -8.93
N ASP A 97 -2.83 -10.12 -7.95
CA ASP A 97 -4.04 -10.66 -7.30
C ASP A 97 -4.72 -9.61 -6.42
N ILE A 98 -3.91 -8.75 -5.78
CA ILE A 98 -4.34 -7.68 -4.88
C ILE A 98 -3.52 -6.42 -5.16
N LEU A 99 -4.19 -5.28 -5.23
CA LEU A 99 -3.57 -3.96 -5.35
C LEU A 99 -3.89 -3.14 -4.11
N ILE A 100 -2.84 -2.74 -3.41
CA ILE A 100 -2.86 -1.74 -2.35
C ILE A 100 -2.37 -0.43 -2.98
N CYS A 101 -3.22 0.60 -2.99
CA CYS A 101 -2.92 1.87 -3.66
C CYS A 101 -3.09 3.08 -2.72
N LYS A 102 -2.67 4.27 -3.18
CA LYS A 102 -2.60 5.52 -2.40
C LYS A 102 -1.88 5.36 -1.05
N ASP A 103 -0.71 4.72 -1.08
CA ASP A 103 0.10 4.46 0.12
C ASP A 103 -0.65 3.65 1.20
N GLY A 104 -1.52 2.71 0.80
CA GLY A 104 -2.24 1.84 1.74
C GLY A 104 -3.60 2.37 2.18
N VAL A 105 -4.16 3.37 1.51
CA VAL A 105 -5.52 3.84 1.78
C VAL A 105 -6.56 2.94 1.12
N ASP A 106 -6.29 2.48 -0.09
CA ASP A 106 -7.24 1.71 -0.90
C ASP A 106 -6.72 0.29 -1.11
N ILE A 107 -7.61 -0.70 -1.04
CA ILE A 107 -7.30 -2.11 -1.30
C ILE A 107 -8.30 -2.65 -2.32
N HIS A 108 -7.79 -3.15 -3.43
CA HIS A 108 -8.56 -3.75 -4.53
C HIS A 108 -8.12 -5.20 -4.71
N TRP A 109 -9.08 -6.11 -4.83
CA TRP A 109 -8.84 -7.51 -5.11
C TRP A 109 -9.19 -7.76 -6.58
N PHE A 110 -8.23 -8.25 -7.35
CA PHE A 110 -8.41 -8.55 -8.77
C PHE A 110 -8.62 -10.04 -9.04
N ASN A 111 -8.26 -10.92 -8.09
CA ASN A 111 -8.53 -12.34 -8.19
C ASN A 111 -9.91 -12.69 -7.59
N LYS A 112 -10.92 -12.91 -8.46
CA LYS A 112 -12.31 -13.25 -8.08
C LYS A 112 -12.39 -14.44 -7.13
N HIS A 113 -11.64 -15.52 -7.41
CA HIS A 113 -11.67 -16.73 -6.58
C HIS A 113 -11.11 -16.46 -5.18
N LEU A 114 -9.99 -15.76 -5.09
CA LEU A 114 -9.40 -15.38 -3.81
C LEU A 114 -10.34 -14.48 -2.99
N ALA A 115 -10.96 -13.49 -3.63
CA ALA A 115 -11.94 -12.61 -3.00
C ALA A 115 -13.13 -13.40 -2.43
N GLN A 116 -13.66 -14.37 -3.18
CA GLN A 116 -14.73 -15.26 -2.73
C GLN A 116 -14.31 -16.11 -1.52
N LEU A 117 -13.11 -16.67 -1.52
CA LEU A 117 -12.59 -17.45 -0.40
C LEU A 117 -12.50 -16.61 0.89
N VAL A 118 -11.99 -15.38 0.79
CA VAL A 118 -11.88 -14.44 1.93
C VAL A 118 -13.26 -14.05 2.44
N GLN A 119 -14.23 -13.82 1.56
CA GLN A 119 -15.58 -13.45 1.96
C GLN A 119 -16.33 -14.61 2.63
N ALA A 120 -16.27 -15.82 2.06
CA ALA A 120 -16.99 -17.00 2.56
C ALA A 120 -16.62 -17.36 4.02
N GLN A 121 -15.43 -16.97 4.47
CA GLN A 121 -14.95 -17.22 5.83
C GLN A 121 -15.11 -16.00 6.78
N SER A 122 -15.61 -14.86 6.28
CA SER A 122 -15.89 -13.70 7.12
C SER A 122 -17.14 -13.94 7.99
N THR A 123 -16.95 -13.98 9.31
CA THR A 123 -18.06 -14.08 10.29
C THR A 123 -19.00 -12.87 10.28
N ARG A 124 -18.56 -11.75 9.72
CA ARG A 124 -19.42 -10.61 9.39
C ARG A 124 -19.87 -10.80 7.94
N GLN A 125 -21.16 -11.08 7.74
CA GLN A 125 -21.82 -11.00 6.44
C GLN A 125 -21.61 -9.59 5.87
N ILE A 126 -20.54 -9.43 5.11
CA ILE A 126 -20.39 -8.33 4.18
C ILE A 126 -21.07 -8.87 2.94
N ASP A 127 -22.36 -8.58 2.77
CA ASP A 127 -23.08 -8.93 1.54
C ASP A 127 -22.35 -8.23 0.39
N LEU A 128 -21.74 -9.04 -0.47
CA LEU A 128 -21.27 -8.60 -1.77
C LEU A 128 -22.34 -9.01 -2.76
N ASP A 129 -22.82 -8.05 -3.53
CA ASP A 129 -23.42 -8.34 -4.83
C ASP A 129 -22.24 -8.63 -5.78
N PHE A 130 -21.68 -9.84 -5.71
CA PHE A 130 -20.83 -10.29 -6.79
C PHE A 130 -21.70 -10.38 -8.03
N ASP A 131 -21.39 -9.57 -9.03
CA ASP A 131 -21.96 -9.78 -10.35
C ASP A 131 -21.37 -11.09 -10.89
N ASP A 132 -22.12 -12.18 -10.73
CA ASP A 132 -21.71 -13.51 -11.19
C ASP A 132 -21.47 -13.54 -12.71
N GLU A 133 -22.07 -12.60 -13.46
CA GLU A 133 -21.87 -12.44 -14.90
C GLU A 133 -20.55 -11.72 -15.25
N MET A 134 -19.88 -11.06 -14.30
CA MET A 134 -18.62 -10.36 -14.55
C MET A 134 -17.47 -11.36 -14.76
N GLU A 135 -16.82 -11.24 -15.91
CA GLU A 135 -15.69 -12.09 -16.31
C GLU A 135 -14.49 -11.89 -15.38
N HIS A 136 -13.74 -12.97 -15.12
CA HIS A 136 -12.62 -12.98 -14.16
C HIS A 136 -11.59 -11.88 -14.41
N HIS A 137 -11.37 -11.53 -15.68
CA HIS A 137 -10.36 -10.56 -16.05
C HIS A 137 -10.81 -9.10 -15.91
N GLU A 138 -12.11 -8.84 -15.78
CA GLU A 138 -12.67 -7.52 -15.46
C GLU A 138 -12.96 -7.33 -13.97
N PHE A 139 -12.79 -8.39 -13.17
CA PHE A 139 -13.11 -8.39 -11.76
C PHE A 139 -12.23 -7.40 -10.97
N GLU A 140 -12.91 -6.51 -10.25
CA GLU A 140 -12.31 -5.62 -9.27
C GLU A 140 -13.23 -5.54 -8.05
N TRP A 141 -12.72 -5.91 -6.88
CA TRP A 141 -13.43 -5.78 -5.62
C TRP A 141 -12.71 -4.83 -4.68
N PHE A 142 -13.34 -3.68 -4.39
CA PHE A 142 -12.83 -2.69 -3.45
C PHE A 142 -13.18 -3.06 -2.00
N ASP A 143 -12.19 -3.14 -1.11
CA ASP A 143 -12.37 -3.54 0.29
C ASP A 143 -13.01 -2.42 1.13
N ARG A 144 -14.35 -2.41 1.14
CA ARG A 144 -15.15 -1.49 1.96
C ARG A 144 -14.95 -1.66 3.47
N SER A 145 -14.49 -2.82 3.93
CA SER A 145 -14.23 -3.04 5.36
C SER A 145 -12.95 -2.35 5.80
N TRP A 146 -11.94 -2.34 4.93
CA TRP A 146 -10.75 -1.51 5.12
C TRP A 146 -11.11 -0.03 5.14
N GLU A 147 -11.88 0.45 4.15
CA GLU A 147 -12.35 1.83 4.09
C GLU A 147 -13.10 2.24 5.38
N ALA A 148 -14.01 1.38 5.86
CA ALA A 148 -14.75 1.62 7.10
C ALA A 148 -13.86 1.63 8.34
N THR A 149 -12.72 0.94 8.30
CA THR A 149 -11.71 0.97 9.36
C THR A 149 -10.96 2.30 9.38
N LEU A 150 -10.56 2.81 8.21
CA LEU A 150 -9.87 4.09 8.07
C LEU A 150 -10.75 5.29 8.42
N LYS A 151 -12.06 5.18 8.18
CA LYS A 151 -13.04 6.23 8.51
C LYS A 151 -13.18 6.49 10.02
N GLN A 152 -12.79 5.55 10.88
CA GLN A 152 -12.96 5.67 12.32
C GLN A 152 -12.00 6.73 12.90
N GLY A 153 -12.57 7.81 13.45
CA GLY A 153 -11.79 8.89 14.07
C GLY A 153 -11.11 9.83 13.08
N TRP A 154 -11.37 9.69 11.77
CA TRP A 154 -10.82 10.57 10.75
C TRP A 154 -11.74 11.77 10.49
N ASP A 155 -11.15 12.97 10.49
CA ASP A 155 -11.82 14.22 10.15
C ASP A 155 -11.23 14.78 8.85
N GLN A 156 -11.88 14.47 7.72
CA GLN A 156 -11.40 14.84 6.39
C GLN A 156 -11.34 16.35 6.19
N GLU A 157 -12.36 17.09 6.65
CA GLU A 157 -12.41 18.55 6.49
C GLU A 157 -11.28 19.22 7.28
N PHE A 158 -11.03 18.77 8.51
CA PHE A 158 -9.91 19.27 9.29
C PHE A 158 -8.57 18.92 8.64
N ALA A 159 -8.37 17.68 8.16
CA ALA A 159 -7.15 17.28 7.48
C ALA A 159 -6.87 18.15 6.24
N GLU A 160 -7.86 18.38 5.39
CA GLU A 160 -7.73 19.24 4.19
C GLU A 160 -7.41 20.70 4.55
N SER A 161 -7.92 21.18 5.68
CA SER A 161 -7.59 22.52 6.18
C SER A 161 -6.09 22.70 6.46
N LEU A 162 -5.36 21.63 6.80
CA LEU A 162 -3.91 21.68 7.05
C LEU A 162 -3.12 21.97 5.77
N HIS A 163 -3.52 21.37 4.63
CA HIS A 163 -2.93 21.69 3.34
C HIS A 163 -3.12 23.18 3.01
N HIS A 164 -4.33 23.69 3.22
CA HIS A 164 -4.63 25.10 2.97
C HIS A 164 -3.88 26.05 3.91
N GLU A 165 -3.66 25.66 5.17
CA GLU A 165 -2.87 26.41 6.14
C GLU A 165 -1.39 26.48 5.70
N TRP A 166 -0.81 25.34 5.30
CA TRP A 166 0.55 25.27 4.77
C TRP A 166 0.73 26.15 3.52
N LYS A 167 -0.18 26.03 2.55
CA LYS A 167 -0.17 26.78 1.28
C LYS A 167 -0.19 28.30 1.45
N LYS A 168 -0.70 28.83 2.56
CA LYS A 168 -0.74 30.28 2.82
C LYS A 168 0.64 30.88 3.07
N THR A 169 1.55 30.09 3.62
CA THR A 169 2.86 30.54 4.10
C THR A 169 4.01 29.99 3.28
N HIS A 170 3.78 28.92 2.52
CA HIS A 170 4.80 28.23 1.73
C HIS A 170 4.46 28.24 0.24
N LYS A 171 5.50 28.37 -0.59
CA LYS A 171 5.39 28.06 -2.01
C LYS A 171 5.40 26.54 -2.18
N MET A 172 4.62 26.05 -3.12
CA MET A 172 4.64 24.63 -3.50
C MET A 172 4.99 24.51 -4.97
N PRO A 173 5.74 23.47 -5.39
CA PRO A 173 6.01 23.22 -6.79
C PRO A 173 4.74 22.83 -7.56
N GLU A 174 4.86 22.80 -8.88
CA GLU A 174 3.76 22.34 -9.75
C GLU A 174 3.46 20.87 -9.51
N LEU A 175 2.17 20.58 -9.31
CA LEU A 175 1.68 19.23 -9.05
C LEU A 175 1.92 18.34 -10.29
N PRO A 176 2.58 17.18 -10.15
CA PRO A 176 2.77 16.28 -11.28
C PRO A 176 1.42 15.85 -11.89
N PRO A 177 1.31 15.71 -13.22
CA PRO A 177 0.06 15.36 -13.88
C PRO A 177 -0.64 14.13 -13.26
N GLY A 178 -1.95 14.23 -13.08
CA GLY A 178 -2.79 13.17 -12.51
C GLY A 178 -2.61 12.96 -10.99
N SER A 179 -1.77 13.73 -10.31
CA SER A 179 -1.66 13.72 -8.84
C SER A 179 -2.73 14.58 -8.19
N ASN A 180 -3.01 14.35 -6.91
CA ASN A 180 -3.91 15.17 -6.11
C ASN A 180 -3.33 15.37 -4.70
N TYR A 181 -3.47 16.57 -4.15
CA TYR A 181 -3.09 16.88 -2.77
C TYR A 181 -4.16 16.43 -1.76
N LEU A 182 -5.43 16.46 -2.17
CA LEU A 182 -6.58 16.24 -1.29
C LEU A 182 -7.33 14.99 -1.76
N GLU A 183 -6.88 13.84 -1.28
CA GLU A 183 -7.55 12.57 -1.49
C GLU A 183 -8.29 12.17 -0.20
N GLN A 184 -9.35 11.37 -0.35
CA GLN A 184 -10.03 10.79 0.81
C GLN A 184 -9.01 9.99 1.64
N PHE A 185 -8.91 10.28 2.94
CA PHE A 185 -7.95 9.69 3.89
C PHE A 185 -6.46 9.98 3.62
N ARG A 186 -6.10 10.83 2.65
CA ARG A 186 -4.71 11.20 2.36
C ARG A 186 -4.62 12.65 1.94
N VAL A 187 -4.06 13.47 2.82
CA VAL A 187 -3.81 14.89 2.55
C VAL A 187 -2.31 15.11 2.46
N ALA A 188 -1.87 15.82 1.43
CA ALA A 188 -0.46 16.01 1.15
C ALA A 188 -0.12 17.44 0.75
N VAL A 189 1.17 17.78 0.87
CA VAL A 189 1.82 18.94 0.27
C VAL A 189 3.06 18.46 -0.46
N MET A 190 3.53 19.27 -1.41
CA MET A 190 4.79 19.03 -2.10
C MET A 190 5.74 20.20 -1.84
N THR A 191 7.01 19.88 -1.61
CA THR A 191 8.06 20.81 -1.19
C THR A 191 9.28 20.68 -2.10
N PHE A 192 10.18 21.68 -2.06
CA PHE A 192 11.35 21.72 -2.94
C PHE A 192 12.54 20.94 -2.39
N SER A 193 12.55 20.66 -1.08
CA SER A 193 13.62 19.90 -0.43
C SER A 193 13.09 18.92 0.62
N MET A 194 13.97 17.99 1.01
CA MET A 194 13.72 17.02 2.08
C MET A 194 13.45 17.71 3.41
N GLU A 195 14.22 18.76 3.73
CA GLU A 195 14.10 19.52 4.97
C GLU A 195 12.73 20.20 5.08
N GLU A 196 12.25 20.81 3.99
CA GLU A 196 10.90 21.40 3.94
C GLU A 196 9.82 20.32 4.09
N ALA A 197 10.02 19.12 3.52
CA ALA A 197 9.07 18.01 3.68
C ALA A 197 9.05 17.48 5.13
N MET A 198 10.20 17.43 5.79
CA MET A 198 10.29 17.10 7.22
C MET A 198 9.56 18.15 8.07
N GLU A 199 9.73 19.44 7.75
CA GLU A 199 9.01 20.53 8.40
C GLU A 199 7.49 20.42 8.20
N ALA A 200 7.04 20.12 6.98
CA ALA A 200 5.63 19.90 6.67
C ALA A 200 5.03 18.72 7.46
N LYS A 201 5.77 17.61 7.56
CA LYS A 201 5.36 16.46 8.37
C LYS A 201 5.22 16.85 9.85
N ASP A 202 6.20 17.56 10.41
CA ASP A 202 6.18 17.98 11.81
C ASP A 202 5.05 19.01 12.07
N PHE A 203 4.79 19.88 11.11
CA PHE A 203 3.64 20.79 11.11
C PHE A 203 2.32 20.02 11.20
N PHE A 204 2.10 18.98 10.37
CA PHE A 204 0.89 18.16 10.45
C PHE A 204 0.72 17.52 11.82
N ILE A 205 1.77 16.89 12.35
CA ILE A 205 1.74 16.24 13.67
C ILE A 205 1.32 17.26 14.75
N LYS A 206 1.99 18.42 14.80
CA LYS A 206 1.71 19.45 15.80
C LYS A 206 0.27 19.99 15.71
N ARG A 207 -0.25 20.24 14.50
CA ARG A 207 -1.61 20.74 14.31
C ARG A 207 -2.67 19.73 14.71
N VAL A 208 -2.43 18.44 14.46
CA VAL A 208 -3.32 17.37 14.93
C VAL A 208 -3.29 17.22 16.44
N GLU A 209 -2.13 17.38 17.09
CA GLU A 209 -2.05 17.41 18.56
C GLU A 209 -2.86 18.58 19.15
N GLU A 210 -2.79 19.76 18.54
CA GLU A 210 -3.57 20.94 18.95
C GLU A 210 -5.08 20.70 18.79
N TYR A 211 -5.51 20.13 17.65
CA TYR A 211 -6.88 19.70 17.43
C TYR A 211 -7.35 18.74 18.51
N ASN A 212 -6.55 17.70 18.81
CA ASN A 212 -6.88 16.70 19.81
C ASN A 212 -7.03 17.31 21.22
N ARG A 213 -6.16 18.26 21.61
CA ARG A 213 -6.30 19.01 22.88
C ARG A 213 -7.60 19.81 22.95
N GLN A 214 -8.02 20.42 21.85
CA GLN A 214 -9.28 21.15 21.76
C GLN A 214 -10.48 20.21 21.92
N ILE A 215 -10.49 19.08 21.19
CA ILE A 215 -11.53 18.05 21.30
C ILE A 215 -11.65 17.52 22.73
N GLU A 216 -10.53 17.18 23.37
CA GLU A 216 -10.50 16.68 24.75
C GLU A 216 -11.10 17.70 25.73
N THR A 217 -10.77 18.99 25.55
CA THR A 217 -11.32 20.09 26.38
C THR A 217 -12.83 20.19 26.21
N GLU A 218 -13.34 20.18 24.98
CA GLU A 218 -14.77 20.25 24.68
C GLU A 218 -15.54 19.04 25.23
N LEU A 219 -15.04 17.82 25.01
CA LEU A 219 -15.64 16.60 25.54
C LEU A 219 -15.67 16.59 27.07
N SER A 220 -14.62 17.11 27.72
CA SER A 220 -14.58 17.24 29.18
C SER A 220 -15.66 18.22 29.69
N PHE A 221 -15.86 19.33 28.98
CA PHE A 221 -16.87 20.33 29.31
C PHE A 221 -18.29 19.77 29.12
N GLU A 222 -18.55 19.08 28.01
CA GLU A 222 -19.83 18.39 27.78
C GLU A 222 -20.13 17.36 28.87
N LYS A 223 -19.14 16.55 29.26
CA LYS A 223 -19.29 15.54 30.31
C LYS A 223 -19.65 16.18 31.67
N LYS A 224 -19.00 17.30 32.02
CA LYS A 224 -19.33 18.09 33.22
C LYS A 224 -20.76 18.66 33.15
N LYS A 225 -21.15 19.22 32.00
CA LYS A 225 -22.51 19.75 31.77
C LYS A 225 -23.56 18.64 31.90
N ARG A 226 -23.35 17.46 31.30
CA ARG A 226 -24.26 16.31 31.39
C ARG A 226 -24.46 15.84 32.84
N LYS A 227 -23.39 15.76 33.64
CA LYS A 227 -23.47 15.44 35.07
C LYS A 227 -24.23 16.49 35.88
N LYS A 228 -24.00 17.77 35.59
CA LYS A 228 -24.62 18.89 36.33
C LYS A 228 -26.13 19.02 36.08
N TYR A 229 -26.59 18.76 34.85
CA TYR A 229 -27.97 19.04 34.43
C TYR A 229 -28.85 17.79 34.24
N ALA A 230 -28.36 16.59 34.58
CA ALA A 230 -29.10 15.32 34.45
C ALA A 230 -29.86 15.16 33.11
N MET A 231 -29.19 15.49 31.99
CA MET A 231 -29.84 15.53 30.67
C MET A 231 -30.45 14.17 30.27
N ASN A 232 -31.67 14.23 29.75
CA ASN A 232 -32.40 13.07 29.26
C ASN A 232 -31.65 12.41 28.10
N PRO A 233 -31.70 11.06 27.98
CA PRO A 233 -31.03 10.35 26.89
C PRO A 233 -31.40 10.84 25.47
N SER A 234 -32.64 11.32 25.28
CA SER A 234 -33.14 11.87 24.02
C SER A 234 -32.55 13.24 23.65
N GLU A 235 -32.01 13.99 24.60
CA GLU A 235 -31.39 15.31 24.39
C GLU A 235 -29.87 15.22 24.18
N ARG A 236 -29.31 14.02 24.32
CA ARG A 236 -27.89 13.76 24.08
C ARG A 236 -27.63 13.76 22.57
N LYS A 237 -27.33 14.92 22.00
CA LYS A 237 -26.60 14.96 20.73
C LYS A 237 -25.25 14.28 20.97
N ASN A 238 -25.00 13.14 20.33
CA ASN A 238 -23.67 12.57 20.28
C ASN A 238 -22.78 13.58 19.55
N SER A 239 -21.80 14.14 20.27
CA SER A 239 -20.74 14.91 19.63
C SER A 239 -20.04 13.99 18.64
N LYS A 240 -20.08 14.36 17.36
CA LYS A 240 -19.36 13.66 16.29
C LYS A 240 -17.85 13.92 16.33
N LYS A 241 -17.38 14.73 17.29
CA LYS A 241 -15.97 15.13 17.40
C LYS A 241 -15.18 14.05 18.11
N HIS A 242 -14.15 13.54 17.46
CA HIS A 242 -13.34 12.43 17.96
C HIS A 242 -11.87 12.84 17.89
N ARG A 243 -11.05 12.23 18.73
CA ARG A 243 -9.59 12.36 18.62
C ARG A 243 -9.17 11.77 17.28
N MET A 244 -8.31 12.46 16.56
CA MET A 244 -7.76 12.02 15.29
C MET A 244 -6.35 11.48 15.52
N GLU A 245 -6.15 10.22 15.17
CA GLU A 245 -4.84 9.57 15.16
C GLU A 245 -4.35 9.50 13.71
N ILE A 246 -3.10 9.93 13.48
CA ILE A 246 -2.55 10.05 12.14
C ILE A 246 -1.23 9.29 11.99
N HIS A 247 -0.95 8.90 10.75
CA HIS A 247 0.38 8.57 10.29
C HIS A 247 0.81 9.69 9.33
N ALA A 248 1.91 10.36 9.64
CA ALA A 248 2.50 11.38 8.78
C ALA A 248 3.88 10.92 8.29
N PHE A 249 4.14 11.08 7.01
CA PHE A 249 5.35 10.61 6.35
C PHE A 249 5.76 11.58 5.24
N TYR A 250 6.98 11.40 4.74
CA TYR A 250 7.47 12.11 3.57
C TYR A 250 8.25 11.13 2.67
N CYS A 251 8.31 11.44 1.38
CA CYS A 251 9.05 10.65 0.41
C CYS A 251 9.40 11.49 -0.83
N ILE A 252 10.44 11.07 -1.55
CA ILE A 252 10.88 11.76 -2.77
C ILE A 252 9.98 11.44 -3.96
N GLU A 253 9.58 12.48 -4.71
CA GLU A 253 9.03 12.37 -6.06
C GLU A 253 10.18 12.31 -7.07
N ARG A 254 10.64 11.11 -7.40
CA ARG A 254 11.82 10.93 -8.25
C ARG A 254 11.65 11.54 -9.65
N SER A 255 10.43 11.65 -10.16
CA SER A 255 10.19 12.23 -11.50
C SER A 255 10.50 13.73 -11.57
N THR A 256 10.30 14.47 -10.48
CA THR A 256 10.55 15.91 -10.41
C THR A 256 11.65 16.31 -9.45
N SER A 257 12.22 15.36 -8.70
CA SER A 257 13.14 15.61 -7.58
C SER A 257 12.56 16.52 -6.48
N HIS A 258 11.23 16.61 -6.40
CA HIS A 258 10.53 17.29 -5.31
C HIS A 258 10.21 16.29 -4.20
N TRP A 259 9.65 16.77 -3.11
CA TRP A 259 9.36 15.94 -1.93
C TRP A 259 7.90 16.04 -1.54
N TRP A 260 7.29 14.89 -1.29
CA TRP A 260 5.95 14.80 -0.72
C TRP A 260 6.04 14.79 0.80
N ALA A 261 5.13 15.50 1.46
CA ALA A 261 4.79 15.26 2.85
C ALA A 261 3.28 15.01 2.93
N ALA A 262 2.88 13.93 3.59
CA ALA A 262 1.49 13.49 3.63
C ALA A 262 1.07 13.08 5.05
N LEU A 263 -0.22 13.20 5.32
CA LEU A 263 -0.88 12.60 6.47
C LEU A 263 -2.06 11.73 6.03
N CYS A 264 -2.25 10.64 6.75
CA CYS A 264 -3.39 9.72 6.62
C CYS A 264 -3.81 9.23 8.02
N PRO A 265 -4.94 8.52 8.17
CA PRO A 265 -5.28 7.87 9.43
C PRO A 265 -4.12 7.02 9.95
N ALA A 266 -3.91 6.94 11.26
CA ALA A 266 -2.83 6.11 11.84
C ALA A 266 -2.91 4.63 11.45
N ARG A 267 -4.10 4.16 11.08
CA ARG A 267 -4.36 2.80 10.62
C ARG A 267 -4.12 2.61 9.12
N ALA A 268 -3.87 3.68 8.36
CA ALA A 268 -3.49 3.60 6.95
C ALA A 268 -1.97 3.35 6.83
N GLY A 269 -1.43 3.47 5.62
CA GLY A 269 -0.03 3.18 5.33
C GLY A 269 0.14 1.77 4.74
N LYS A 270 1.18 1.58 3.92
CA LYS A 270 1.48 0.31 3.27
C LYS A 270 1.58 -0.84 4.28
N GLY A 271 2.28 -0.63 5.40
CA GLY A 271 2.42 -1.65 6.45
C GLY A 271 1.08 -2.12 7.05
N CYS A 272 0.22 -1.20 7.45
CA CYS A 272 -1.09 -1.54 8.01
C CYS A 272 -2.00 -2.23 6.99
N ALA A 273 -1.99 -1.79 5.73
CA ALA A 273 -2.75 -2.41 4.66
C ALA A 273 -2.25 -3.84 4.35
N VAL A 274 -0.93 -4.04 4.33
CA VAL A 274 -0.32 -5.37 4.15
C VAL A 274 -0.69 -6.31 5.31
N ASP A 275 -0.63 -5.84 6.56
CA ASP A 275 -1.03 -6.66 7.71
C ASP A 275 -2.55 -6.94 7.71
N TRP A 276 -3.38 -5.99 7.26
CA TRP A 276 -4.81 -6.23 7.05
C TRP A 276 -5.04 -7.36 6.04
N VAL A 277 -4.36 -7.32 4.89
CA VAL A 277 -4.45 -8.36 3.88
C VAL A 277 -3.92 -9.70 4.41
N ARG A 278 -2.83 -9.72 5.19
CA ARG A 278 -2.34 -10.95 5.85
C ARG A 278 -3.44 -11.61 6.68
N GLN A 279 -4.15 -10.84 7.50
CA GLN A 279 -5.26 -11.37 8.31
C GLN A 279 -6.40 -11.92 7.44
N ARG A 280 -6.73 -11.22 6.35
CA ARG A 280 -7.74 -11.69 5.37
C ARG A 280 -7.32 -12.96 4.64
N LEU A 281 -6.02 -13.16 4.42
CA LEU A 281 -5.47 -14.36 3.81
C LEU A 281 -5.28 -15.52 4.81
N HIS A 282 -5.71 -15.36 6.07
CA HIS A 282 -5.59 -16.36 7.14
C HIS A 282 -4.14 -16.78 7.44
N CYS A 283 -3.17 -15.92 7.14
CA CYS A 283 -1.78 -16.14 7.51
C CYS A 283 -1.58 -15.72 8.97
N GLU A 284 -1.24 -16.66 9.87
CA GLU A 284 -1.06 -16.37 11.30
C GLU A 284 0.11 -15.42 11.57
N THR A 285 1.20 -15.57 10.82
CA THR A 285 2.42 -14.76 10.91
C THR A 285 2.75 -14.13 9.55
N GLY A 286 3.67 -13.18 9.53
CA GLY A 286 4.23 -12.61 8.30
C GLY A 286 5.35 -13.45 7.67
N GLU A 287 5.63 -14.64 8.20
CA GLU A 287 6.81 -15.40 7.76
C GLU A 287 6.70 -15.79 6.29
N ASN A 288 5.48 -15.96 5.77
CA ASN A 288 5.20 -16.18 4.36
C ASN A 288 5.11 -14.97 3.45
N PHE A 289 5.42 -13.79 3.97
CA PHE A 289 5.42 -12.56 3.22
C PHE A 289 6.85 -12.13 2.89
N ILE A 290 7.07 -11.86 1.61
CA ILE A 290 8.22 -11.12 1.12
C ILE A 290 7.73 -9.74 0.71
N VAL A 291 8.27 -8.69 1.34
CA VAL A 291 7.90 -7.28 1.09
C VAL A 291 9.07 -6.55 0.44
N CYS A 292 8.85 -5.87 -0.68
CA CYS A 292 9.90 -5.21 -1.46
C CYS A 292 9.65 -3.70 -1.55
N GLY A 293 10.71 -2.89 -1.40
CA GLY A 293 10.63 -1.43 -1.53
C GLY A 293 11.97 -0.76 -1.82
N ASP A 294 11.92 0.53 -2.16
CA ASP A 294 13.07 1.36 -2.51
C ASP A 294 13.14 2.66 -1.70
N SER A 295 12.06 3.13 -1.08
CA SER A 295 12.02 4.46 -0.48
C SER A 295 11.35 4.56 0.89
N GLY A 296 11.34 5.76 1.47
CA GLY A 296 10.86 6.01 2.83
C GLY A 296 9.40 5.60 3.09
N ASN A 297 8.51 5.70 2.09
CA ASN A 297 7.11 5.27 2.25
C ASN A 297 6.95 3.75 2.37
N ASP A 298 7.97 2.97 1.99
CA ASP A 298 7.98 1.51 2.11
C ASP A 298 8.40 1.02 3.50
N ILE A 299 9.07 1.86 4.30
CA ILE A 299 9.59 1.47 5.62
C ILE A 299 8.49 0.84 6.49
N SER A 300 7.25 1.35 6.41
CA SER A 300 6.12 0.82 7.18
C SER A 300 5.82 -0.66 6.91
N MET A 301 5.96 -1.13 5.66
CA MET A 301 5.79 -2.56 5.35
C MET A 301 7.08 -3.35 5.54
N LEU A 302 8.24 -2.76 5.27
CA LEU A 302 9.56 -3.40 5.43
C LEU A 302 9.96 -3.62 6.90
N SER A 303 9.32 -2.89 7.83
CA SER A 303 9.54 -3.00 9.28
C SER A 303 8.54 -3.91 9.98
N LEU A 304 7.60 -4.54 9.26
CA LEU A 304 6.62 -5.42 9.87
C LEU A 304 7.31 -6.63 10.53
N PRO A 305 6.94 -6.99 11.77
CA PRO A 305 7.60 -8.04 12.51
C PRO A 305 7.36 -9.41 11.88
N LYS A 306 8.44 -10.19 11.71
CA LYS A 306 8.45 -11.52 11.09
C LYS A 306 8.15 -11.55 9.58
N TYR A 307 8.23 -10.42 8.89
CA TYR A 307 8.18 -10.35 7.43
C TYR A 307 9.60 -10.42 6.85
N HIS A 308 9.72 -10.85 5.60
CA HIS A 308 10.99 -10.87 4.87
C HIS A 308 11.08 -9.67 3.94
N ALA A 309 11.84 -8.65 4.34
CA ALA A 309 12.03 -7.42 3.60
C ALA A 309 13.18 -7.51 2.60
N VAL A 310 12.89 -7.13 1.36
CA VAL A 310 13.86 -6.94 0.28
C VAL A 310 13.98 -5.46 -0.02
N ILE A 311 15.18 -4.92 0.13
CA ILE A 311 15.51 -3.56 -0.25
C ILE A 311 16.28 -3.64 -1.57
N VAL A 312 15.75 -3.01 -2.63
CA VAL A 312 16.44 -3.00 -3.93
C VAL A 312 17.67 -2.08 -3.89
N LYS A 313 18.68 -2.36 -4.71
CA LYS A 313 19.97 -1.63 -4.66
C LYS A 313 19.84 -0.13 -4.91
N ASN A 314 18.91 0.28 -5.77
CA ASN A 314 18.66 1.69 -6.11
C ASN A 314 17.81 2.43 -5.05
N CYS A 315 17.71 1.89 -3.84
CA CYS A 315 16.97 2.49 -2.74
C CYS A 315 17.49 3.88 -2.36
N SER A 316 16.56 4.69 -1.86
CA SER A 316 16.81 6.02 -1.31
C SER A 316 17.81 5.99 -0.15
N ARG A 317 18.40 7.15 0.16
CA ARG A 317 19.29 7.30 1.31
C ARG A 317 18.59 6.92 2.63
N GLU A 318 17.32 7.31 2.77
CA GLU A 318 16.49 7.04 3.95
C GLU A 318 16.38 5.54 4.24
N LEU A 319 16.15 4.76 3.19
CA LEU A 319 16.01 3.31 3.33
C LEU A 319 17.37 2.61 3.52
N GLN A 320 18.46 3.18 2.99
CA GLN A 320 19.82 2.73 3.31
C GLN A 320 20.16 2.95 4.78
N ASP A 321 19.88 4.15 5.31
CA ASP A 321 20.11 4.48 6.72
C ASP A 321 19.27 3.56 7.63
N TYR A 322 18.02 3.28 7.25
CA TYR A 322 17.18 2.29 7.93
C TYR A 322 17.82 0.90 7.92
N TYR A 323 18.30 0.42 6.77
CA TYR A 323 19.00 -0.87 6.68
C TYR A 323 20.26 -0.90 7.55
N GLU A 324 21.07 0.16 7.54
CA GLU A 324 22.29 0.26 8.33
C GLU A 324 22.01 0.16 9.83
N ALA A 325 20.94 0.80 10.32
CA ALA A 325 20.54 0.82 11.72
C ALA A 325 20.03 -0.52 12.28
N HIS A 326 19.54 -1.43 11.42
CA HIS A 326 18.91 -2.70 11.85
C HIS A 326 19.79 -3.92 11.55
N GLY A 327 21.03 -3.90 12.06
CA GLY A 327 22.04 -4.93 11.82
C GLY A 327 21.63 -6.35 12.22
N GLU A 328 20.84 -6.48 13.29
CA GLU A 328 20.34 -7.74 13.84
C GLU A 328 19.32 -8.45 12.94
N LEU A 329 18.67 -7.71 12.03
CA LEU A 329 17.69 -8.26 11.09
C LEU A 329 18.34 -8.71 9.78
N LYS A 330 19.57 -8.28 9.49
CA LYS A 330 20.26 -8.51 8.21
C LYS A 330 20.48 -10.00 7.95
N GLY A 331 20.10 -10.44 6.75
CA GLY A 331 20.23 -11.82 6.31
C GLY A 331 19.27 -12.81 6.98
N LYS A 332 18.45 -12.35 7.94
CA LYS A 332 17.35 -13.14 8.53
C LYS A 332 16.00 -12.64 8.03
N TYR A 333 15.70 -11.36 8.25
CA TYR A 333 14.44 -10.73 7.86
C TYR A 333 14.64 -9.57 6.90
N ILE A 334 15.83 -8.98 6.79
CA ILE A 334 16.08 -7.91 5.82
C ILE A 334 17.24 -8.29 4.91
N TYR A 335 17.03 -8.13 3.61
CA TYR A 335 18.02 -8.38 2.56
C TYR A 335 18.16 -7.15 1.67
N LEU A 336 19.39 -6.64 1.55
CA LEU A 336 19.73 -5.61 0.57
C LEU A 336 20.22 -6.31 -0.71
N ALA A 337 19.46 -6.18 -1.79
CA ALA A 337 19.79 -6.78 -3.07
C ALA A 337 21.00 -6.11 -3.73
N ASN A 338 21.72 -6.86 -4.57
CA ASN A 338 22.83 -6.35 -5.38
C ASN A 338 22.38 -5.81 -6.74
N LYS A 339 21.11 -6.04 -7.11
CA LYS A 339 20.48 -5.58 -8.33
C LYS A 339 19.41 -4.52 -8.07
N ASN A 340 19.16 -3.71 -9.10
CA ASN A 340 18.16 -2.64 -9.08
C ASN A 340 16.78 -3.19 -9.48
N ILE A 341 15.73 -2.51 -9.01
CA ILE A 341 14.35 -2.63 -9.50
C ILE A 341 13.91 -4.11 -9.63
N THR A 342 13.36 -4.52 -10.79
CA THR A 342 12.78 -5.85 -11.03
C THR A 342 13.78 -6.96 -10.73
N CYS A 343 15.03 -6.76 -11.14
CA CYS A 343 16.11 -7.70 -10.93
C CYS A 343 16.46 -7.85 -9.45
N GLY A 344 16.35 -6.77 -8.66
CA GLY A 344 16.51 -6.80 -7.21
C GLY A 344 15.35 -7.52 -6.51
N VAL A 345 14.11 -7.32 -6.97
CA VAL A 345 12.93 -8.07 -6.48
C VAL A 345 13.10 -9.56 -6.75
N MET A 346 13.49 -9.96 -7.96
CA MET A 346 13.75 -11.37 -8.29
C MET A 346 14.88 -11.97 -7.46
N GLU A 347 15.98 -11.23 -7.26
CA GLU A 347 17.10 -11.66 -6.41
C GLU A 347 16.66 -11.89 -4.96
N GLY A 348 15.90 -10.96 -4.38
CA GLY A 348 15.38 -11.09 -3.02
C GLY A 348 14.35 -12.22 -2.88
N LEU A 349 13.48 -12.38 -3.88
CA LEU A 349 12.51 -13.48 -3.96
C LEU A 349 13.23 -14.84 -3.97
N GLU A 350 14.27 -14.99 -4.79
CA GLU A 350 15.12 -16.21 -4.81
C GLU A 350 15.84 -16.41 -3.47
N TYR A 351 16.41 -15.35 -2.90
CA TYR A 351 17.12 -15.41 -1.62
C TYR A 351 16.25 -15.95 -0.49
N PHE A 352 15.03 -15.45 -0.35
CA PHE A 352 14.12 -15.87 0.71
C PHE A 352 13.38 -17.16 0.36
N SER A 353 12.91 -17.35 -0.88
CA SER A 353 12.22 -18.58 -1.25
C SER A 353 13.12 -19.81 -1.08
N THR A 354 14.41 -19.76 -1.42
CA THR A 354 15.31 -20.91 -1.22
C THR A 354 15.52 -21.24 0.26
N ARG A 355 15.57 -20.22 1.12
CA ARG A 355 15.73 -20.38 2.56
C ARG A 355 14.47 -20.86 3.25
N ILE A 356 13.31 -20.40 2.79
CA ILE A 356 12.04 -20.68 3.45
C ILE A 356 11.30 -21.87 2.81
N SER A 357 11.61 -22.24 1.56
CA SER A 357 10.99 -23.38 0.85
C SER A 357 11.21 -24.73 1.52
N GLN A 358 12.22 -24.90 2.38
CA GLN A 358 12.38 -26.11 3.19
C GLN A 358 11.16 -26.35 4.10
N ASP A 359 10.45 -25.29 4.49
CA ASP A 359 9.25 -25.36 5.32
C ASP A 359 7.94 -25.30 4.52
N TRP A 360 7.95 -24.80 3.27
CA TRP A 360 6.71 -24.52 2.50
C TRP A 360 6.47 -25.42 1.27
N GLY A 361 7.41 -26.29 0.92
CA GLY A 361 7.22 -27.26 -0.17
C GLY A 361 6.85 -26.61 -1.51
N ILE A 362 7.62 -25.59 -1.92
CA ILE A 362 7.59 -25.03 -3.27
C ILE A 362 8.61 -25.84 -4.09
N ASP A 363 8.14 -26.60 -5.08
CA ASP A 363 9.01 -27.43 -5.93
C ASP A 363 10.05 -26.56 -6.65
N GLN A 364 11.30 -27.04 -6.67
CA GLN A 364 12.47 -26.27 -7.16
C GLN A 364 12.44 -25.99 -8.65
#